data_AF-A0A1B6JBD1-F1
#
_entry.id   AF-A0A1B6JBD1-F1
#
_cell.length_a   1.000
_cell.length_b   1.000
_cell.length_c   1.000
_cell.angle_alpha   90.00
_cell.angle_beta   90.00
_cell.angle_gamma   90.00
#
_symmetry.space_group_name_H-M   'P 1'
#
loop_
_entity.id
_entity.type
_entity.pdbx_description
1 polymer ?
#
loop_
_entity_poly.entity_id
_entity_poly.type
_entity_poly.pdbx_seq_one_letter_code
_entity_poly.pdbx_strand_id
1 'polypeptide(L)'
;DRLLKTINVGGKEFKYYDLPSLGQEYNKLPFSIRVLLESAVRNCDNFQVRELDVNNVLNWCVNQKVEGGVEIAFKPARVILQDFTGVPAVVDFAAMRDAVKSLGGNPDKINPICPSDLVIDHSVQADFVRSPDALQKNEQLEFERNKERFMFLKWGAKAFRNMLIVPPGSGIV
;
A
#
# COMPACT_ATOMS: atom_id res chain seq x y z
N ASP A 1 3.26 -21.10 -12.43
CA ASP A 1 4.57 -21.54 -12.92
C ASP A 1 4.82 -21.42 -14.42
N ARG A 2 3.86 -21.73 -15.31
CA ARG A 2 4.07 -21.70 -16.77
C ARG A 2 4.49 -20.35 -17.37
N LEU A 3 4.18 -19.24 -16.69
CA LEU A 3 4.45 -17.87 -17.16
C LEU A 3 5.73 -17.26 -16.57
N LEU A 4 6.38 -17.93 -15.62
CA LEU A 4 7.54 -17.37 -14.92
C LEU A 4 8.79 -17.46 -15.81
N LYS A 5 9.35 -16.30 -16.18
CA LYS A 5 10.59 -16.18 -16.97
C LYS A 5 11.67 -15.45 -16.18
N THR A 6 12.92 -15.60 -16.62
CA THR A 6 14.08 -14.89 -16.07
C THR A 6 14.52 -13.76 -16.99
N ILE A 7 15.03 -12.68 -16.41
CA ILE A 7 15.64 -11.55 -17.12
C ILE A 7 16.94 -11.17 -16.40
N ASN A 8 18.02 -10.97 -17.15
CA ASN A 8 19.29 -10.52 -16.60
C ASN A 8 19.42 -9.00 -16.81
N VAL A 9 19.58 -8.27 -15.71
CA VAL A 9 19.76 -6.81 -15.72
C VAL A 9 21.00 -6.48 -14.90
N GLY A 10 22.03 -5.92 -15.55
CA GLY A 10 23.26 -5.50 -14.88
C GLY A 10 24.00 -6.65 -14.17
N GLY A 11 23.95 -7.87 -14.72
CA GLY A 11 24.60 -9.05 -14.15
C GLY A 11 23.84 -9.70 -12.99
N LYS A 12 22.64 -9.21 -12.65
CA LYS A 12 21.74 -9.83 -11.68
C LYS A 12 20.56 -10.48 -12.40
N GLU A 13 20.24 -11.70 -11.99
CA GLU A 13 19.08 -12.43 -12.50
C GLU A 13 17.83 -12.08 -11.69
N PHE A 14 16.76 -11.70 -12.40
CA PHE A 14 15.45 -11.43 -11.84
C PHE A 14 14.41 -12.35 -12.49
N LYS A 15 13.31 -12.61 -11.78
CA LYS A 15 12.17 -13.37 -12.31
C LYS A 15 10.97 -12.45 -12.51
N TYR A 16 10.20 -12.70 -13.57
CA TYR A 16 8.98 -11.96 -13.88
C TYR A 16 7.93 -12.85 -14.54
N TYR A 17 6.67 -12.45 -14.49
CA TYR A 17 5.58 -13.15 -15.17
C TYR A 17 5.40 -12.61 -16.59
N ASP A 18 5.56 -13.47 -17.59
CA ASP A 18 5.47 -13.12 -19.01
C ASP A 18 4.02 -13.08 -19.50
N LEU A 19 3.33 -11.99 -19.17
CA LEU A 19 1.92 -11.77 -19.56
C LEU A 19 1.65 -11.77 -21.06
N PRO A 20 2.54 -11.29 -21.96
CA PRO A 20 2.31 -11.39 -23.40
C PRO A 20 2.08 -12.81 -23.91
N SER A 21 2.60 -13.83 -23.21
CA SER A 21 2.35 -15.23 -23.56
C SER A 21 0.90 -15.70 -23.32
N LEU A 22 0.06 -14.87 -22.68
CA LEU A 22 -1.36 -15.14 -22.46
C LEU A 22 -2.24 -15.00 -23.72
N GLY A 23 -1.73 -14.41 -24.81
CA GLY A 23 -2.43 -14.37 -26.10
C GLY A 23 -2.75 -12.96 -26.63
N GLN A 24 -3.59 -12.89 -27.66
CA GLN A 24 -3.90 -11.64 -28.37
C GLN A 24 -4.82 -10.72 -27.56
N GLU A 25 -5.57 -11.29 -26.62
CA GLU A 25 -6.44 -10.61 -25.68
C GLU A 25 -5.63 -9.64 -24.83
N TYR A 26 -4.44 -10.05 -24.37
CA TYR A 26 -3.51 -9.21 -23.62
C TYR A 26 -3.13 -7.94 -24.40
N ASN A 27 -2.85 -8.07 -25.70
CA ASN A 27 -2.41 -6.96 -26.54
C ASN A 27 -3.47 -5.86 -26.67
N LYS A 28 -4.75 -6.22 -26.50
CA LYS A 28 -5.91 -5.30 -26.57
C LYS A 28 -6.19 -4.61 -25.23
N LEU A 29 -5.58 -5.06 -24.13
CA LEU A 29 -5.83 -4.48 -22.81
C LEU A 29 -5.22 -3.07 -22.69
N PRO A 30 -5.96 -2.10 -22.11
CA PRO A 30 -5.39 -0.85 -21.66
C PRO A 30 -4.26 -1.09 -20.64
N PHE A 31 -3.25 -0.23 -20.63
CA PHE A 31 -2.11 -0.39 -19.73
C PHE A 31 -2.49 -0.46 -18.25
N SER A 32 -3.50 0.30 -17.82
CA SER A 32 -4.04 0.24 -16.45
C SER A 32 -4.57 -1.16 -16.11
N ILE A 33 -5.24 -1.83 -17.04
CA ILE A 33 -5.76 -3.19 -16.86
C ILE A 33 -4.63 -4.23 -16.87
N ARG A 34 -3.55 -3.98 -17.63
CA ARG A 34 -2.36 -4.86 -17.59
C ARG A 34 -1.72 -4.91 -16.20
N VAL A 35 -1.77 -3.82 -15.43
CA VAL A 35 -1.28 -3.80 -14.03
C VAL A 35 -2.16 -4.68 -13.14
N LEU A 36 -3.49 -4.61 -13.31
CA LEU A 36 -4.42 -5.48 -12.58
C LEU A 36 -4.20 -6.96 -12.93
N LEU A 37 -3.97 -7.25 -14.22
CA LEU A 37 -3.68 -8.60 -14.70
C LEU A 37 -2.38 -9.15 -14.12
N GLU A 38 -1.30 -8.34 -14.10
CA GLU A 38 -0.04 -8.73 -13.46
C GLU A 38 -0.25 -9.11 -12.00
N SER A 39 -0.94 -8.23 -11.26
CA SER A 39 -1.25 -8.47 -9.86
C SER A 39 -2.06 -9.76 -9.68
N ALA A 40 -3.05 -10.01 -10.52
CA ALA A 40 -3.86 -11.23 -10.43
C ALA A 40 -3.03 -12.48 -10.72
N VAL A 41 -2.24 -12.48 -11.80
CA VAL A 41 -1.40 -13.62 -12.20
C VAL A 41 -0.35 -13.94 -11.14
N ARG A 42 0.36 -12.93 -10.62
CA ARG A 42 1.41 -13.14 -9.62
C ARG A 42 0.88 -13.62 -8.27
N ASN A 43 -0.34 -13.22 -7.89
CA ASN A 43 -0.92 -13.56 -6.60
C ASN A 43 -2.00 -14.66 -6.68
N CYS A 44 -2.12 -15.35 -7.81
CA CYS A 44 -3.10 -16.42 -7.99
C CYS A 44 -2.77 -17.59 -7.06
N ASP A 45 -3.57 -17.72 -6.00
CA ASP A 45 -3.46 -18.74 -4.96
C ASP A 45 -4.67 -19.68 -4.94
N ASN A 46 -5.62 -19.49 -5.86
CA ASN A 46 -6.90 -20.20 -5.93
C ASN A 46 -7.73 -20.13 -4.64
N PHE A 47 -7.49 -19.10 -3.81
CA PHE A 47 -8.24 -18.82 -2.60
C PHE A 47 -8.69 -17.36 -2.54
N GLN A 48 -7.76 -16.42 -2.38
CA GLN A 48 -8.03 -14.98 -2.41
C GLN A 48 -8.05 -14.44 -3.85
N VAL A 49 -7.20 -14.99 -4.72
CA VAL A 49 -7.14 -14.65 -6.14
C VAL A 49 -7.26 -15.95 -6.93
N ARG A 50 -8.37 -16.11 -7.64
CA ARG A 50 -8.70 -17.32 -8.38
C ARG A 50 -8.24 -17.21 -9.83
N GLU A 51 -8.04 -18.35 -10.48
CA GLU A 51 -7.83 -18.39 -11.93
C GLU A 51 -8.98 -17.72 -12.71
N LEU A 52 -10.20 -17.76 -12.17
CA LEU A 52 -11.33 -17.02 -12.70
C LEU A 52 -11.10 -15.51 -12.73
N ASP A 53 -10.48 -14.93 -11.70
CA ASP A 53 -10.19 -13.49 -11.64
C ASP A 53 -9.19 -13.10 -12.74
N VAL A 54 -8.16 -13.94 -12.98
CA VAL A 54 -7.20 -13.74 -14.07
C VAL A 54 -7.92 -13.74 -15.41
N ASN A 55 -8.78 -14.73 -15.65
CA ASN A 55 -9.57 -14.82 -16.88
C ASN A 55 -10.56 -13.65 -17.02
N ASN A 56 -11.15 -13.18 -15.93
CA ASN A 56 -12.07 -12.04 -15.93
C ASN A 56 -11.35 -10.74 -16.33
N VAL A 57 -10.13 -10.53 -15.83
CA VAL A 57 -9.30 -9.38 -16.22
C VAL A 57 -8.83 -9.51 -17.67
N LEU A 58 -8.44 -10.69 -18.12
CA LEU A 58 -8.02 -10.91 -19.51
C LEU A 58 -9.18 -10.67 -20.50
N ASN A 59 -10.41 -11.03 -20.11
CA ASN A 59 -11.63 -10.81 -20.87
C ASN A 59 -12.26 -9.41 -20.67
N TRP A 60 -11.48 -8.43 -20.21
CA TRP A 60 -11.94 -7.06 -19.93
C TRP A 60 -12.77 -6.43 -21.05
N CYS A 61 -12.42 -6.66 -22.32
CA CYS A 61 -13.15 -6.10 -23.48
C CYS A 61 -14.64 -6.47 -23.50
N VAL A 62 -14.98 -7.66 -23.00
CA VAL A 62 -16.36 -8.16 -22.87
C VAL A 62 -16.92 -7.76 -21.51
N ASN A 63 -16.17 -8.04 -20.44
CA ASN A 63 -16.64 -7.91 -19.06
C ASN A 63 -16.94 -6.45 -18.65
N GLN A 64 -16.28 -5.46 -19.24
CA GLN A 64 -16.56 -4.05 -18.96
C GLN A 64 -17.98 -3.61 -19.39
N LYS A 65 -18.63 -4.37 -20.29
CA LYS A 65 -19.96 -4.07 -20.83
C LYS A 65 -21.08 -4.74 -20.05
N VAL A 66 -20.74 -5.62 -19.11
CA VAL A 66 -21.72 -6.34 -18.29
C VAL A 66 -22.39 -5.35 -17.35
N GLU A 67 -23.72 -5.33 -17.35
CA GLU A 67 -24.51 -4.53 -16.43
C GLU A 67 -24.25 -4.99 -14.99
N GLY A 68 -23.88 -4.05 -14.11
CA GLY A 68 -23.42 -4.35 -12.74
C GLY A 68 -21.93 -4.66 -12.61
N GLY A 69 -21.21 -4.83 -13.71
CA GLY A 69 -19.77 -5.10 -13.73
C GLY A 69 -19.39 -6.51 -13.24
N VAL A 70 -18.12 -6.84 -13.39
CA VAL A 70 -17.54 -8.10 -12.89
C VAL A 70 -16.51 -7.74 -11.82
N GLU A 71 -16.71 -8.25 -10.61
CA GLU A 71 -15.76 -8.07 -9.52
C GLU A 71 -14.48 -8.88 -9.76
N ILE A 72 -13.35 -8.29 -9.35
CA ILE A 72 -12.02 -8.90 -9.47
C ILE A 72 -11.22 -8.62 -8.20
N ALA A 73 -10.36 -9.57 -7.83
CA ALA A 73 -9.40 -9.36 -6.75
C ALA A 73 -8.22 -8.49 -7.21
N PHE A 74 -7.79 -7.55 -6.37
CA PHE A 74 -6.60 -6.74 -6.60
C PHE A 74 -5.72 -6.67 -5.34
N LYS A 75 -4.43 -6.99 -5.49
CA LYS A 75 -3.43 -7.00 -4.43
C LYS A 75 -2.33 -5.98 -4.74
N PRO A 76 -2.47 -4.73 -4.28
CA PRO A 76 -1.47 -3.70 -4.53
C PRO A 76 -0.11 -4.06 -3.92
N ALA A 77 0.96 -3.55 -4.51
CA ALA A 77 2.33 -3.85 -4.07
C ALA A 77 2.72 -3.16 -2.76
N ARG A 78 2.09 -2.02 -2.44
CA ARG A 78 2.33 -1.23 -1.23
C ARG A 78 1.11 -0.35 -0.90
N VAL A 79 1.08 0.18 0.31
CA VAL A 79 0.09 1.15 0.79
C VAL A 79 0.80 2.45 1.18
N ILE A 80 0.14 3.59 0.93
CA ILE A 80 0.59 4.90 1.40
C ILE A 80 -0.49 5.53 2.27
N LEU A 81 -0.09 6.14 3.38
CA LEU A 81 -0.98 6.80 4.34
C LEU A 81 -0.46 8.22 4.62
N GLN A 82 -1.39 9.11 4.94
CA GLN A 82 -1.11 10.42 5.54
C GLN A 82 -1.46 10.37 7.04
N ASP A 83 -1.00 11.32 7.85
CA ASP A 83 -1.07 11.21 9.31
C ASP A 83 -2.48 11.20 9.93
N PHE A 84 -3.48 11.87 9.34
CA PHE A 84 -4.87 11.82 9.82
C PHE A 84 -5.53 10.45 9.64
N THR A 85 -5.25 9.72 8.56
CA THR A 85 -5.74 8.34 8.39
C THR A 85 -4.77 7.30 8.92
N GLY A 86 -3.49 7.64 9.00
CA GLY A 86 -2.43 6.77 9.48
C GLY A 86 -2.46 6.57 10.99
N VAL A 87 -2.74 7.61 11.77
CA VAL A 87 -2.92 7.47 13.23
C VAL A 87 -4.01 6.46 13.59
N PRO A 88 -5.27 6.60 13.12
CA PRO A 88 -6.31 5.62 13.44
C PRO A 88 -5.97 4.21 12.92
N ALA A 89 -5.32 4.08 11.76
CA ALA A 89 -4.88 2.77 11.27
C ALA A 89 -3.86 2.09 12.20
N VAL A 90 -2.92 2.84 12.78
CA VAL A 90 -1.96 2.30 13.76
C VAL A 90 -2.66 1.97 15.09
N VAL A 91 -3.65 2.76 15.50
CA VAL A 91 -4.52 2.44 16.66
C VAL A 91 -5.27 1.12 16.43
N ASP A 92 -5.86 0.93 15.25
CA ASP A 92 -6.56 -0.31 14.91
C ASP A 92 -5.63 -1.52 14.95
N PHE A 93 -4.40 -1.40 14.42
CA PHE A 93 -3.41 -2.47 14.53
C PHE A 93 -3.04 -2.78 15.99
N ALA A 94 -2.91 -1.75 16.84
CA ALA A 94 -2.64 -1.95 18.27
C ALA A 94 -3.80 -2.66 18.97
N ALA A 95 -5.04 -2.22 18.71
CA ALA A 95 -6.25 -2.84 19.25
C ALA A 95 -6.42 -4.29 18.77
N MET A 96 -6.12 -4.57 17.50
CA MET A 96 -6.13 -5.93 16.94
C MET A 96 -5.08 -6.83 17.61
N ARG A 97 -3.89 -6.31 17.96
CA ARG A 97 -2.88 -7.07 18.72
C ARG A 97 -3.39 -7.45 20.10
N ASP A 98 -4.02 -6.51 20.80
CA ASP A 98 -4.60 -6.75 22.12
C ASP A 98 -5.73 -7.78 22.05
N ALA A 99 -6.61 -7.68 21.04
CA ALA A 99 -7.69 -8.64 20.81
C ALA A 99 -7.17 -10.05 20.47
N VAL A 100 -6.16 -10.17 19.61
CA VAL A 100 -5.54 -11.48 19.29
C VAL A 100 -4.90 -12.09 20.53
N LYS A 101 -4.23 -11.28 21.35
CA LYS A 101 -3.60 -11.73 22.60
C LYS A 101 -4.65 -12.20 23.61
N SER A 102 -5.76 -11.48 23.78
CA SER A 102 -6.82 -11.87 24.73
C SER A 102 -7.51 -13.17 24.33
N LEU A 103 -7.57 -13.47 23.03
CA LEU A 103 -8.05 -14.74 22.49
C LEU A 103 -7.00 -15.87 22.51
N GLY A 104 -5.83 -15.66 23.12
CA GLY A 104 -4.74 -16.65 23.21
C GLY A 104 -3.96 -16.86 21.91
N GLY A 105 -4.12 -15.98 20.93
CA GLY A 105 -3.37 -16.00 19.68
C GLY A 105 -2.02 -15.27 19.76
N ASN A 106 -1.24 -15.34 18.68
CA ASN A 106 0.03 -14.61 18.57
C ASN A 106 -0.22 -13.18 18.02
N PRO A 107 -0.01 -12.11 18.81
CA PRO A 107 -0.22 -10.73 18.35
C PRO A 107 0.75 -10.31 17.24
N ASP A 108 1.92 -10.94 17.11
CA ASP A 108 2.89 -10.61 16.06
C ASP A 108 2.43 -10.98 14.64
N LYS A 109 1.33 -11.74 14.53
CA LYS A 109 0.63 -11.99 13.27
C LYS A 109 -0.08 -10.73 12.76
N ILE A 110 -0.43 -9.79 13.65
CA ILE A 110 -0.98 -8.49 13.28
C ILE A 110 0.17 -7.58 12.87
N ASN A 111 0.41 -7.55 11.56
CA ASN A 111 1.45 -6.77 10.94
C ASN A 111 1.11 -6.47 9.47
N PRO A 112 1.52 -5.32 8.90
CA PRO A 112 1.42 -5.08 7.47
C PRO A 112 2.09 -6.19 6.64
N ILE A 113 1.36 -6.69 5.65
CA ILE A 113 1.82 -7.78 4.76
C ILE A 113 2.65 -7.21 3.60
N CYS A 114 2.34 -5.99 3.16
CA CYS A 114 3.09 -5.26 2.15
C CYS A 114 3.74 -4.00 2.77
N PRO A 115 4.72 -3.38 2.11
CA PRO A 115 5.25 -2.09 2.50
C PRO A 115 4.15 -1.06 2.71
N SER A 116 4.20 -0.33 3.81
CA SER A 116 3.27 0.72 4.19
C SER A 116 4.04 1.96 4.59
N ASP A 117 3.90 3.02 3.80
CA ASP A 117 4.59 4.29 3.99
C ASP A 117 3.60 5.29 4.58
N LEU A 118 3.91 5.88 5.73
CA LEU A 118 3.11 6.92 6.37
C LEU A 118 3.87 8.25 6.34
N VAL A 119 3.28 9.27 5.72
CA VAL A 119 3.85 10.62 5.63
C VAL A 119 3.12 11.53 6.62
N ILE A 120 3.88 12.33 7.37
CA ILE A 120 3.35 13.34 8.29
C ILE A 120 3.40 14.69 7.58
N ASP A 121 2.26 15.13 7.06
CA ASP A 121 2.17 16.32 6.22
C ASP A 121 0.89 17.16 6.44
N HIS A 122 -0.13 16.62 7.12
CA HIS A 122 -1.39 17.34 7.40
C HIS A 122 -1.41 18.01 8.79
N SER A 123 -0.29 17.98 9.52
CA SER A 123 -0.22 18.53 10.88
C SER A 123 0.29 19.98 10.96
N VAL A 124 1.03 20.47 9.96
CA VAL A 124 1.56 21.84 9.95
C VAL A 124 0.47 22.84 9.56
N GLN A 125 0.40 23.96 10.27
CA GLN A 125 -0.55 25.04 10.01
C GLN A 125 0.20 26.34 9.73
N ALA A 126 -0.39 27.19 8.88
CA ALA A 126 0.18 28.49 8.55
C ALA A 126 -0.19 29.54 9.62
N ASP A 127 0.24 29.34 10.87
CA ASP A 127 0.00 30.28 11.98
C ASP A 127 0.77 31.61 11.77
N PHE A 128 2.00 31.51 11.29
CA PHE A 128 2.84 32.64 10.90
C PHE A 128 3.04 32.65 9.39
N VAL A 129 2.96 33.84 8.78
CA VAL A 129 3.11 34.05 7.32
C VAL A 129 3.98 35.27 7.03
N ARG A 130 4.61 35.30 5.84
CA ARG A 130 5.36 36.46 5.32
C ARG A 130 6.49 36.96 6.23
N SER A 131 7.17 36.05 6.91
CA SER A 131 8.36 36.36 7.73
C SER A 131 9.47 35.33 7.46
N PRO A 132 10.76 35.71 7.48
CA PRO A 132 11.87 34.77 7.30
C PRO A 132 11.88 33.62 8.32
N ASP A 133 11.31 33.83 9.51
CA ASP A 133 11.22 32.83 10.60
C ASP A 133 9.87 32.10 10.66
N ALA A 134 8.96 32.34 9.71
CA ALA A 134 7.62 31.76 9.73
C ALA A 134 7.63 30.23 9.66
N LEU A 135 8.47 29.64 8.80
CA LEU A 135 8.59 28.18 8.67
C LEU A 135 8.98 27.53 10.01
N GLN A 136 10.06 28.01 10.62
CA GLN A 136 10.57 27.48 11.89
C GLN A 136 9.54 27.60 13.02
N LYS A 137 8.82 28.74 13.10
CA LYS A 137 7.77 28.94 14.11
C LYS A 137 6.60 27.99 13.91
N ASN A 138 6.17 27.77 12.67
CA ASN A 138 5.07 26.87 12.34
C ASN A 138 5.45 25.40 12.62
N GLU A 139 6.66 24.97 12.28
CA GLU A 139 7.17 23.62 12.60
C GLU A 139 7.29 23.41 14.12
N GLN A 140 7.74 24.42 14.86
CA GLN A 140 7.79 24.32 16.32
C GLN A 140 6.38 24.15 16.92
N LEU A 141 5.41 24.96 16.48
CA LEU A 141 4.01 24.83 16.92
C LEU A 141 3.40 23.49 16.53
N GLU A 142 3.71 22.97 15.34
CA GLU A 142 3.28 21.65 14.90
C GLU A 142 3.75 20.56 15.86
N PHE A 143 5.03 20.56 16.22
CA PHE A 143 5.61 19.61 17.16
C PHE A 143 5.01 19.73 18.56
N GLU A 144 4.78 20.95 19.04
CA GLU A 144 4.16 21.18 20.35
C GLU A 144 2.71 20.66 20.40
N ARG A 145 1.92 20.95 19.36
CA ARG A 145 0.50 20.56 19.28
C ARG A 145 0.30 19.06 19.04
N ASN A 146 1.19 18.42 18.29
CA ASN A 146 1.04 17.02 17.85
C ASN A 146 1.99 16.03 18.53
N LYS A 147 2.64 16.43 19.62
CA LYS A 147 3.67 15.64 20.31
C LYS A 147 3.23 14.19 20.60
N GLU A 148 2.04 14.01 21.15
CA GLU A 148 1.51 12.67 21.46
C GLU A 148 1.33 11.82 20.20
N ARG A 149 0.71 12.39 19.15
CA ARG A 149 0.51 11.72 17.87
C ARG A 149 1.86 11.30 17.26
N PHE A 150 2.86 12.18 17.28
CA PHE A 150 4.18 11.86 16.73
C PHE A 150 4.92 10.80 17.55
N MET A 151 4.80 10.83 18.88
CA MET A 151 5.33 9.77 19.74
C MET A 151 4.66 8.42 19.45
N PHE A 152 3.34 8.41 19.27
CA PHE A 152 2.57 7.22 18.94
C PHE A 152 2.95 6.65 17.57
N LEU A 153 3.04 7.49 16.54
CA LEU A 153 3.50 7.07 15.21
C LEU A 153 4.94 6.53 15.28
N LYS A 154 5.86 7.23 15.97
CA LYS A 154 7.24 6.78 16.15
C LYS A 154 7.33 5.42 16.85
N TRP A 155 6.42 5.11 17.77
CA TRP A 155 6.27 3.76 18.33
C TRP A 155 5.78 2.77 17.27
N GLY A 156 4.75 3.12 16.50
CA GLY A 156 4.20 2.29 15.42
C GLY A 156 5.26 1.88 14.39
N ALA A 157 6.11 2.81 13.95
CA ALA A 157 7.23 2.55 13.04
C ALA A 157 8.21 1.48 13.55
N LYS A 158 8.34 1.33 14.88
CA LYS A 158 9.20 0.32 15.51
C LYS A 158 8.44 -0.97 15.84
N ALA A 159 7.15 -0.86 16.13
CA ALA A 159 6.30 -1.97 16.56
C ALA A 159 5.84 -2.85 15.38
N PHE A 160 5.78 -2.31 14.16
CA PHE A 160 5.34 -3.00 12.96
C PHE A 160 6.47 -3.14 11.94
N ARG A 161 6.63 -4.35 11.38
CA ARG A 161 7.51 -4.58 10.22
C ARG A 161 6.84 -4.04 8.96
N ASN A 162 7.65 -3.67 7.96
CA ASN A 162 7.19 -3.08 6.69
C ASN A 162 6.48 -1.72 6.83
N MET A 163 6.60 -1.06 7.98
CA MET A 163 6.04 0.28 8.20
C MET A 163 7.16 1.31 8.22
N LEU A 164 7.15 2.22 7.25
CA LEU A 164 8.04 3.38 7.20
C LEU A 164 7.23 4.62 7.60
N ILE A 165 7.78 5.46 8.47
CA ILE A 165 7.17 6.75 8.82
C ILE A 165 8.13 7.87 8.45
N VAL A 166 7.69 8.71 7.53
CA VAL A 166 8.39 9.91 7.08
C VAL A 166 8.06 11.05 8.07
N PRO A 167 9.07 11.69 8.67
CA PRO A 167 8.85 12.71 9.71
C PRO A 167 8.25 14.01 9.13
N PRO A 168 7.66 14.87 9.98
CA PRO A 168 7.16 16.18 9.56
C PRO A 168 8.26 17.04 8.93
N GLY A 169 7.85 17.98 8.08
CA GLY A 169 8.76 18.87 7.36
C GLY A 169 9.53 18.22 6.19
N SER A 170 9.24 16.97 5.85
CA SER A 170 9.93 16.23 4.78
C SER A 170 9.26 16.31 3.40
N GLY A 171 8.11 16.97 3.29
CA GLY A 171 7.33 17.08 2.06
C GLY A 171 5.87 16.70 2.25
N ILE A 172 5.15 16.52 1.14
CA ILE A 172 3.72 16.18 1.08
C ILE A 172 3.58 14.86 0.31
N VAL A 173 2.59 14.04 0.68
CA VAL A 173 2.24 12.77 0.03
C VAL A 173 1.75 12.92 -1.41
#